data_AF-A0A538IF33-F1
#
_entry.id   AF-A0A538IF33-F1
#
_cell.length_a   1.000
_cell.length_b   1.000
_cell.length_c   1.000
_cell.angle_alpha   90.00
_cell.angle_beta   90.00
_cell.angle_gamma   90.00
#
_symmetry.space_group_name_H-M   'P 1'
#
loop_
_entity.id
_entity.type
_entity.pdbx_description
1 polymer ?
#
loop_
_entity_poly.entity_id
_entity_poly.type
_entity_poly.pdbx_seq_one_letter_code
_entity_poly.pdbx_strand_id
1 'polypeptide(L)'
;YEAANNSGGTSASVFSGFLPTVAGKTGTAEAPPLGVHSWYGSWAPYNHPKLVVVAMIEHGGYGAQAAAPTAKRIYQAYFHPKSS
;
A
#
# COMPACT_ATOMS: atom_id res chain seq x y z
N TYR A 1 1.06 -12.64 -0.78
CA TYR A 1 1.99 -12.39 -1.90
C TYR A 1 1.26 -11.93 -3.15
N GLU A 2 0.29 -12.71 -3.65
CA GLU A 2 -0.24 -12.50 -5.01
C GLU A 2 -1.03 -11.20 -5.21
N ALA A 3 -1.81 -10.73 -4.23
CA ALA A 3 -2.61 -9.51 -4.38
C ALA A 3 -1.79 -8.21 -4.57
N ALA A 4 -0.52 -8.20 -4.18
CA ALA A 4 0.37 -7.04 -4.26
C ALA A 4 1.58 -7.22 -5.18
N ASN A 5 1.95 -8.44 -5.59
CA ASN A 5 3.12 -8.69 -6.46
C ASN A 5 2.86 -9.63 -7.64
N ASN A 6 1.68 -10.24 -7.76
CA ASN A 6 1.35 -10.92 -9.02
C ASN A 6 1.03 -9.86 -10.07
N SER A 7 1.32 -10.13 -11.35
CA SER A 7 1.18 -9.16 -12.45
C SER A 7 -0.25 -8.60 -12.61
N GLY A 8 -1.27 -9.27 -12.04
CA GLY A 8 -2.66 -8.81 -11.98
C GLY A 8 -3.10 -8.12 -10.68
N GLY A 9 -2.22 -7.92 -9.70
CA GLY A 9 -2.56 -7.29 -8.42
C GLY A 9 -2.70 -5.77 -8.51
N THR A 10 -3.77 -5.19 -7.96
CA THR A 10 -4.04 -3.73 -8.04
C THR A 10 -2.94 -2.83 -7.47
N SER A 11 -2.10 -3.32 -6.56
CA SER A 11 -0.96 -2.57 -6.01
C SER A 11 0.40 -3.03 -6.56
N ALA A 12 0.43 -3.92 -7.55
CA ALA A 12 1.67 -4.44 -8.14
C ALA A 12 2.52 -3.35 -8.79
N SER A 13 1.91 -2.43 -9.54
CA SER A 13 2.62 -1.29 -10.13
C SER A 13 3.19 -0.35 -9.06
N VAL A 14 2.51 -0.20 -7.92
CA VAL A 14 2.97 0.64 -6.80
C VAL A 14 4.25 0.07 -6.20
N PHE A 15 4.29 -1.24 -5.93
CA PHE A 15 5.41 -1.89 -5.24
C PHE A 15 6.43 -2.55 -6.18
N SER A 16 6.29 -2.38 -7.50
CA SER A 16 7.27 -2.87 -8.47
C SER A 16 8.69 -2.37 -8.14
N GLY A 17 9.64 -3.32 -8.08
CA GLY A 17 11.04 -3.06 -7.74
C GLY A 17 11.32 -2.63 -6.29
N PHE A 18 10.31 -2.62 -5.40
CA PHE A 18 10.50 -2.28 -4.00
C PHE A 18 10.99 -3.51 -3.20
N LEU A 19 12.05 -3.32 -2.42
CA LEU A 19 12.53 -4.28 -1.44
C LEU A 19 12.47 -3.65 -0.03
N PRO A 20 12.15 -4.42 1.02
CA PRO A 20 11.75 -5.84 1.01
C PRO A 20 10.37 -6.06 0.37
N THR A 21 10.06 -7.31 0.02
CA THR A 21 8.77 -7.67 -0.60
C THR A 21 7.60 -7.32 0.31
N VAL A 22 6.57 -6.69 -0.25
CA VAL A 22 5.39 -6.22 0.47
C VAL A 22 4.19 -7.08 0.11
N ALA A 23 3.45 -7.58 1.09
CA ALA A 23 2.12 -8.12 0.84
C ALA A 23 1.07 -7.11 1.29
N GLY A 24 -0.03 -7.03 0.54
CA GLY A 24 -1.11 -6.12 0.89
C GLY A 24 -2.31 -6.28 -0.01
N LYS A 25 -3.36 -5.54 0.33
CA LYS A 25 -4.63 -5.53 -0.38
C LYS A 25 -5.20 -4.12 -0.40
N THR A 26 -5.67 -3.72 -1.57
CA THR A 26 -6.43 -2.48 -1.78
C THR A 26 -7.88 -2.66 -1.35
N GLY A 27 -8.44 -1.58 -0.81
CA GLY A 27 -9.87 -1.42 -0.56
C GLY A 27 -10.35 -0.08 -1.13
N THR A 28 -11.65 0.01 -1.33
CA THR A 28 -12.34 1.25 -1.71
C THR A 28 -13.69 1.22 -1.00
N ALA A 29 -14.02 2.31 -0.32
CA ALA A 29 -15.29 2.44 0.39
C ALA A 29 -16.07 3.63 -0.20
N GLU A 30 -17.32 3.41 -0.57
CA GLU A 30 -18.21 4.49 -1.01
C GLU A 30 -18.55 5.39 0.17
N ALA A 31 -18.58 6.71 -0.05
CA ALA A 31 -18.97 7.69 0.96
C ALA A 31 -19.94 8.74 0.42
N PRO A 32 -21.19 8.37 0.08
CA PRO A 32 -22.18 9.32 -0.45
C PRO A 32 -22.50 10.44 0.56
N PRO A 33 -22.74 11.70 0.12
CA PRO A 33 -22.81 12.16 -1.28
C PRO A 33 -21.45 12.49 -1.91
N LEU A 34 -20.35 12.23 -1.20
CA LEU A 34 -18.99 12.53 -1.63
C LEU A 34 -18.39 11.37 -2.45
N GLY A 35 -17.10 11.48 -2.79
CA GLY A 35 -16.34 10.44 -3.50
C GLY A 35 -16.00 9.24 -2.63
N VAL A 36 -15.17 8.33 -3.14
CA VAL A 36 -14.78 7.10 -2.43
C VAL A 36 -13.53 7.29 -1.55
N HIS A 37 -13.47 6.60 -0.41
CA HIS A 37 -12.28 6.51 0.43
C HIS A 37 -11.28 5.47 -0.11
N SER A 38 -10.00 5.82 -0.07
CA SER A 38 -8.90 4.96 -0.48
C SER A 38 -8.39 4.17 0.71
N TRP A 39 -8.33 2.84 0.61
CA TRP A 39 -7.83 1.97 1.67
C TRP A 39 -6.68 1.08 1.18
N TYR A 40 -5.72 0.83 2.07
CA TYR A 40 -4.68 -0.17 1.87
C TYR A 40 -4.24 -0.78 3.20
N GLY A 41 -4.31 -2.10 3.29
CA GLY A 41 -3.73 -2.88 4.39
C GLY A 41 -2.55 -3.69 3.87
N SER A 42 -1.41 -3.66 4.56
CA SER A 42 -0.19 -4.32 4.11
C SER A 42 0.78 -4.66 5.23
N TRP A 43 1.71 -5.57 4.95
CA TRP A 43 2.87 -5.84 5.79
C TRP A 43 4.13 -6.12 4.97
N ALA A 44 5.30 -5.89 5.58
CA ALA A 44 6.60 -6.19 5.00
C ALA A 44 7.68 -6.46 6.07
N PRO A 45 8.73 -7.25 5.77
CA PRO A 45 8.85 -8.18 4.64
C PRO A 45 7.72 -9.23 4.59
N TYR A 46 7.41 -9.75 3.40
CA TYR A 46 6.30 -10.72 3.23
C TYR A 46 6.47 -11.98 4.09
N ASN A 47 7.67 -12.55 4.08
CA ASN A 47 8.05 -13.83 4.67
C ASN A 47 8.43 -13.74 6.15
N HIS A 48 8.97 -12.59 6.61
CA HIS A 48 9.27 -12.33 8.01
C HIS A 48 8.82 -10.90 8.37
N PRO A 49 7.53 -10.69 8.63
CA PRO A 49 6.96 -9.36 8.80
C PRO A 49 7.61 -8.57 9.94
N LYS A 50 7.98 -7.33 9.68
CA LYS A 50 8.55 -6.40 10.66
C LYS A 50 7.68 -5.17 10.88
N LEU A 51 6.92 -4.78 9.85
CA LEU A 51 6.04 -3.62 9.89
C LEU A 51 4.70 -3.95 9.21
N VAL A 52 3.61 -3.55 9.84
CA VAL A 52 2.25 -3.54 9.27
C VAL A 52 1.85 -2.08 9.07
N VAL A 53 1.27 -1.78 7.90
CA VAL A 53 0.76 -0.45 7.57
C VAL A 53 -0.69 -0.57 7.11
N VAL A 54 -1.57 0.16 7.78
CA VAL A 54 -2.96 0.41 7.35
C VAL A 54 -3.08 1.90 7.05
N ALA A 55 -3.48 2.22 5.82
CA ALA A 55 -3.67 3.59 5.37
C ALA A 55 -5.11 3.78 4.86
N MET A 56 -5.74 4.87 5.32
CA MET A 56 -7.00 5.38 4.80
C MET A 56 -6.79 6.81 4.36
N ILE A 57 -7.24 7.15 3.14
CA ILE A 57 -7.29 8.52 2.65
C ILE A 57 -8.74 8.86 2.34
N GLU A 58 -9.30 9.80 3.10
CA GLU A 58 -10.64 10.30 2.89
C GLU A 58 -10.77 10.94 1.50
N HIS A 59 -11.86 10.61 0.80
CA HIS A 59 -12.12 10.92 -0.62
C HIS A 59 -10.90 10.75 -1.57
N GLY A 60 -9.96 9.86 -1.23
CA GLY A 60 -8.71 9.66 -1.94
C GLY A 60 -8.79 8.79 -3.19
N GLY A 61 -10.00 8.43 -3.63
CA GLY A 61 -10.19 7.52 -4.76
C GLY A 61 -9.95 6.06 -4.39
N TYR A 62 -9.60 5.24 -5.38
CA TYR A 62 -9.38 3.81 -5.20
C TYR A 62 -8.10 3.53 -4.40
N GLY A 63 -8.02 2.35 -3.76
CA GLY A 63 -6.90 1.99 -2.86
C GLY A 63 -5.50 2.11 -3.48
N ALA A 64 -5.38 1.84 -4.78
CA ALA A 64 -4.12 1.94 -5.52
C ALA A 64 -3.70 3.40 -5.85
N GLN A 65 -4.65 4.34 -5.83
CA GLN A 65 -4.41 5.73 -6.22
C GLN A 65 -3.76 6.56 -5.10
N ALA A 66 -4.13 6.32 -3.85
CA ALA A 66 -3.65 7.13 -2.72
C ALA A 66 -3.11 6.31 -1.55
N ALA A 67 -3.88 5.35 -1.04
CA ALA A 67 -3.49 4.61 0.16
C ALA A 67 -2.26 3.70 -0.04
N ALA A 68 -2.17 2.97 -1.16
CA ALA A 68 -1.01 2.13 -1.46
C ALA A 68 0.29 2.93 -1.67
N PRO A 69 0.31 4.04 -2.45
CA PRO A 69 1.48 4.92 -2.53
C PRO A 69 1.90 5.52 -1.18
N THR A 70 0.94 5.88 -0.33
CA THR A 70 1.23 6.37 1.03
C THR A 70 1.91 5.30 1.88
N ALA A 71 1.41 4.06 1.84
CA ALA A 71 2.06 2.95 2.53
C ALA A 71 3.49 2.69 2.01
N LYS A 72 3.73 2.81 0.69
CA LYS A 72 5.09 2.70 0.12
C LYS A 72 6.05 3.74 0.70
N ARG A 73 5.62 4.98 0.89
CA ARG A 73 6.45 6.03 1.50
C ARG A 73 6.82 5.71 2.96
N ILE A 74 5.89 5.13 3.72
CA ILE A 74 6.15 4.68 5.09
C ILE A 74 7.19 3.55 5.08
N TYR A 75 7.04 2.56 4.20
CA TYR A 75 8.03 1.50 4.05
C TYR A 75 9.40 2.01 3.59
N GLN A 76 9.44 2.99 2.68
CA GLN A 76 10.69 3.65 2.27
C GLN A 76 11.39 4.29 3.47
N ALA A 77 10.67 5.06 4.28
CA ALA A 77 11.24 5.71 5.46
C ALA A 77 11.75 4.70 6.51
N TYR A 78 11.05 3.57 6.67
CA TYR A 78 11.40 2.56 7.66
C TYR A 78 12.57 1.65 7.22
N PHE A 79 12.54 1.14 5.98
CA PHE A 79 13.54 0.19 5.49
C PHE A 79 14.73 0.84 4.79
N HIS A 80 14.54 2.03 4.21
CA HIS A 80 15.58 2.80 3.51
C HIS A 80 15.71 4.22 4.09
N PRO A 81 16.05 4.35 5.39
CA PRO A 81 16.27 5.66 5.97
C PRO A 81 17.37 6.39 5.20
N LYS A 82 17.15 7.67 4.90
CA LYS A 82 18.22 8.49 4.33
C LYS A 82 19.37 8.56 5.32
N SER A 83 20.58 8.23 4.89
CA SER A 83 21.78 8.56 5.66
C SER A 83 21.95 10.07 5.67
N SER A 84 22.09 10.65 6.86
CA SER A 84 22.43 12.06 7.07
C SER A 84 23.78 12.42 6.48
#